data_AF-W2TJN2-F1
#
_entry.id   AF-W2TJN2-F1
#
_cell.length_a   1.000
_cell.length_b   1.000
_cell.length_c   1.000
_cell.angle_alpha   90.00
_cell.angle_beta   90.00
_cell.angle_gamma   90.00
#
_symmetry.space_group_name_H-M   'P 1'
#
loop_
_entity.id
_entity.type
_entity.pdbx_description
1 polymer ?
#
loop_
_entity_poly.entity_id
_entity_poly.type
_entity_poly.pdbx_seq_one_letter_code
_entity_poly.pdbx_strand_id
1 'polypeptide(L)'
;MLSTVQWDDKEQVRSVSEQLRILFLYWDFIPRSVRPSVMKKLLTEEDVKLLSKLTTRIISGKIGVEKKVLESAINFYMKYIPILCEGIRPLEEILGYDSLVCLLRSGVSLDVTLAQFSVEKVMELLRFCSTDVEHQQENLNLITLLISSKLKVVAGDALAPLASTFENYMQIGDGKDLLLLAANVLEIFAHTDIERDVVDLCFSFLSVQPLPGADFERIRCVQRVLDSAIRYAHPSVNNDQCAVFVQQLINVFNAVRHFIIHHCGTAEETEELVHGLNSLAHAITLHRIYYTRIVGAMVSAVIYPQNDLEFAVYKLHDISDKHSASMLATNLPPAERLQYKRIFTSLKKARKLIV
;
A
#
# COMPACT_ATOMS: atom_id res chain seq x y z
N MET A 1 -30.18 29.88 -17.22
CA MET A 1 -30.71 29.12 -16.05
C MET A 1 -29.78 29.17 -14.83
N LEU A 2 -28.46 29.13 -15.00
CA LEU A 2 -27.50 29.09 -13.88
C LEU A 2 -27.22 30.46 -13.23
N SER A 3 -27.57 31.57 -13.89
CA SER A 3 -27.32 32.94 -13.41
C SER A 3 -28.21 33.38 -12.25
N THR A 4 -29.29 32.65 -11.95
CA THR A 4 -30.28 32.97 -10.91
C THR A 4 -30.08 32.17 -9.61
N VAL A 5 -29.03 31.35 -9.53
CA VAL A 5 -28.78 30.51 -8.35
C VAL A 5 -28.21 31.37 -7.22
N GLN A 6 -28.92 31.44 -6.09
CA GLN A 6 -28.39 32.00 -4.85
C GLN A 6 -27.47 30.97 -4.22
N TRP A 7 -26.18 31.27 -4.27
CA TRP A 7 -25.14 30.31 -3.92
C TRP A 7 -25.00 30.01 -2.44
N ASP A 8 -25.66 30.80 -1.59
CA ASP A 8 -25.68 30.63 -0.15
C ASP A 8 -26.87 29.76 0.31
N ASP A 9 -27.81 29.47 -0.59
CA ASP A 9 -28.95 28.57 -0.36
C ASP A 9 -28.57 27.12 -0.70
N LYS A 10 -28.38 26.32 0.35
CA LYS A 10 -27.99 24.90 0.24
C LYS A 10 -29.03 24.05 -0.51
N GLU A 11 -30.32 24.34 -0.39
CA GLU A 11 -31.38 23.56 -1.04
C GLU A 11 -31.46 23.87 -2.53
N GLN A 12 -31.37 25.16 -2.87
CA GLN A 12 -31.35 25.58 -4.27
C GLN A 12 -30.12 25.02 -5.00
N VAL A 13 -28.95 25.07 -4.36
CA VAL A 13 -27.72 24.51 -4.91
C VAL A 13 -27.81 22.99 -5.08
N ARG A 14 -28.44 22.26 -4.13
CA ARG A 14 -28.64 20.80 -4.24
C ARG A 14 -29.56 20.44 -5.40
N SER A 15 -30.67 21.15 -5.58
CA SER A 15 -31.61 20.96 -6.70
C SER A 15 -30.93 21.16 -8.07
N VAL A 16 -30.13 22.23 -8.19
CA VAL A 16 -29.35 22.52 -9.40
C VAL A 16 -28.26 21.47 -9.64
N SER A 17 -27.66 20.91 -8.58
CA SER A 17 -26.63 19.87 -8.67
C SER A 17 -27.17 18.57 -9.29
N GLU A 18 -28.39 18.15 -8.95
CA GLU A 18 -29.05 16.99 -9.57
C GLU A 18 -29.37 17.22 -11.05
N GLN A 19 -29.83 18.43 -11.41
CA GLN A 19 -30.03 18.80 -12.81
C GLN A 19 -28.71 18.82 -13.60
N LEU A 20 -27.59 19.10 -12.94
CA LEU A 20 -26.27 19.07 -13.56
C LEU A 20 -25.67 17.69 -13.67
N ARG A 21 -26.04 16.74 -12.80
CA ARG A 21 -25.72 15.33 -13.02
C ARG A 21 -26.23 14.88 -14.39
N ILE A 22 -27.46 15.26 -14.71
CA ILE A 22 -28.08 14.98 -16.01
C ILE A 22 -27.27 15.67 -17.13
N LEU A 23 -26.86 16.93 -16.95
CA LEU A 23 -26.03 17.65 -17.92
C LEU A 23 -24.66 16.99 -18.14
N PHE A 24 -23.95 16.62 -17.06
CA PHE A 24 -22.66 15.93 -17.12
C PHE A 24 -22.77 14.59 -17.84
N LEU A 25 -23.85 13.84 -17.60
CA LEU A 25 -24.13 12.57 -18.27
C LEU A 25 -24.43 12.76 -19.77
N TYR A 26 -25.19 13.77 -20.15
CA TYR A 26 -25.53 14.02 -21.56
C TYR A 26 -24.29 14.30 -22.41
N TRP A 27 -23.28 14.98 -21.88
CA TRP A 27 -22.03 15.20 -22.59
C TRP A 27 -21.33 13.90 -22.93
N ASP A 28 -21.42 12.89 -22.07
CA ASP A 28 -20.79 11.59 -22.30
C ASP A 28 -21.43 10.78 -23.44
N PHE A 29 -22.66 11.08 -23.83
CA PHE A 29 -23.33 10.47 -25.01
C PHE A 29 -22.95 11.12 -26.35
N ILE A 30 -22.34 12.32 -26.35
CA ILE A 30 -21.91 13.00 -27.58
C ILE A 30 -20.53 12.46 -28.00
N PRO A 31 -20.27 12.07 -29.26
CA PRO A 31 -18.96 11.53 -29.65
C PRO A 31 -17.79 12.46 -29.29
N ARG A 32 -16.70 11.90 -28.73
CA ARG A 32 -15.56 12.67 -28.18
C ARG A 32 -14.96 13.67 -29.17
N SER A 33 -14.92 13.33 -30.46
CA SER A 33 -14.34 14.16 -31.53
C SER A 33 -15.10 15.46 -31.79
N VAL A 34 -16.41 15.50 -31.55
CA VAL A 34 -17.25 16.68 -31.81
C VAL A 34 -17.66 17.41 -30.54
N ARG A 35 -17.52 16.76 -29.38
CA ARG A 35 -17.98 17.24 -28.07
C ARG A 35 -17.48 18.65 -27.70
N PRO A 36 -16.18 19.01 -27.82
CA PRO A 36 -15.72 20.37 -27.53
C PRO A 36 -16.37 21.45 -28.41
N SER A 37 -16.55 21.14 -29.70
CA SER A 37 -17.15 22.06 -30.67
C SER A 37 -18.64 22.26 -30.40
N VAL A 38 -19.34 21.20 -29.99
CA VAL A 38 -20.75 21.26 -29.59
C VAL A 38 -20.90 22.06 -28.29
N MET A 39 -20.04 21.81 -27.29
CA MET A 39 -20.06 22.55 -26.03
C MET A 39 -19.81 24.05 -26.23
N LYS A 40 -18.81 24.44 -27.05
CA LYS A 40 -18.55 25.85 -27.38
C LYS A 40 -19.69 26.54 -28.14
N LYS A 41 -20.51 25.78 -28.87
CA LYS A 41 -21.69 26.32 -29.57
C LYS A 41 -22.92 26.46 -28.67
N LEU A 42 -23.07 25.57 -27.68
CA LEU A 42 -24.25 25.50 -26.82
C LEU A 42 -24.10 26.30 -25.52
N LEU A 43 -22.88 26.53 -25.06
CA LEU A 43 -22.59 27.25 -23.81
C LEU A 43 -22.05 28.64 -24.13
N THR A 44 -22.66 29.67 -23.55
CA THR A 44 -22.08 31.03 -23.58
C THR A 44 -20.87 31.10 -22.65
N GLU A 45 -20.01 32.12 -22.81
CA GLU A 45 -18.89 32.32 -21.88
C GLU A 45 -19.33 32.47 -20.42
N GLU A 46 -20.50 33.08 -20.18
CA GLU A 46 -21.08 33.20 -18.84
C GLU A 46 -21.50 31.83 -18.28
N ASP A 47 -22.10 30.96 -19.11
CA ASP A 47 -22.47 29.61 -18.72
C ASP A 47 -21.23 28.78 -18.37
N VAL A 48 -20.15 28.89 -19.15
CA VAL A 48 -18.90 28.18 -18.87
C VAL A 48 -18.28 28.67 -17.55
N LYS A 49 -18.27 29.98 -17.29
CA LYS A 49 -17.80 30.54 -16.02
C LYS A 49 -18.62 30.04 -14.83
N LEU A 50 -19.95 30.00 -14.96
CA LEU A 50 -20.86 29.50 -13.92
C LEU A 50 -20.65 28.00 -13.66
N LEU A 51 -20.58 27.19 -14.72
CA LEU A 51 -20.29 25.76 -14.62
C LEU A 51 -18.93 25.52 -13.95
N SER A 52 -17.88 26.22 -14.37
CA SER A 52 -16.56 26.12 -13.75
C SER A 52 -16.60 26.45 -12.25
N LYS A 53 -17.25 27.55 -11.87
CA LYS A 53 -17.38 27.97 -10.46
C LYS A 53 -18.14 26.95 -9.61
N LEU A 54 -19.22 26.38 -10.16
CA LEU A 54 -20.04 25.40 -9.48
C LEU A 54 -19.33 24.06 -9.34
N THR A 55 -18.75 23.55 -10.42
CA THR A 55 -17.95 22.32 -10.41
C THR A 55 -16.80 22.46 -9.40
N THR A 56 -16.12 23.60 -9.36
CA THR A 56 -15.08 23.90 -8.36
C THR A 56 -15.61 23.83 -6.93
N ARG A 57 -16.80 24.41 -6.65
CA ARG A 57 -17.42 24.38 -5.31
C ARG A 57 -17.89 23.00 -4.88
N ILE A 58 -18.40 22.20 -5.83
CA ILE A 58 -18.76 20.80 -5.60
C ILE A 58 -17.50 20.00 -5.23
N ILE A 59 -16.46 20.09 -6.06
CA ILE A 59 -15.20 19.38 -5.87
C ILE A 59 -14.51 19.80 -4.56
N SER A 60 -14.57 21.08 -4.21
CA SER A 60 -13.97 21.59 -2.97
C SER A 60 -14.76 21.23 -1.71
N GLY A 61 -15.82 20.42 -1.80
CA GLY A 61 -16.65 20.01 -0.66
C GLY A 61 -17.49 21.13 -0.04
N LYS A 62 -17.60 22.31 -0.68
CA LYS A 62 -18.42 23.42 -0.16
C LYS A 62 -19.92 23.14 -0.29
N ILE A 63 -20.27 22.18 -1.14
CA ILE A 63 -21.63 21.75 -1.41
C ILE A 63 -21.70 20.25 -1.11
N GLY A 64 -22.52 19.86 -0.15
CA GLY A 64 -22.78 18.44 0.15
C GLY A 64 -23.63 17.82 -0.96
N VAL A 65 -23.06 16.89 -1.72
CA VAL A 65 -23.72 16.19 -2.82
C VAL A 65 -23.41 14.69 -2.78
N GLU A 66 -24.19 13.89 -3.50
CA GLU A 66 -23.98 12.45 -3.58
C GLU A 66 -22.68 12.09 -4.31
N LYS A 67 -22.08 10.95 -3.95
CA LYS A 67 -20.86 10.39 -4.56
C LYS A 67 -20.85 10.46 -6.10
N LYS A 68 -21.95 10.06 -6.75
CA LYS A 68 -22.07 10.05 -8.22
C LYS A 68 -21.94 11.45 -8.82
N VAL A 69 -22.46 12.47 -8.13
CA VAL A 69 -22.38 13.86 -8.57
C VAL A 69 -20.96 14.37 -8.41
N LEU A 70 -20.26 14.03 -7.32
CA LEU A 70 -18.83 14.33 -7.14
C LEU A 70 -17.96 13.71 -8.23
N GLU A 71 -18.13 12.42 -8.49
CA GLU A 71 -17.39 11.71 -9.55
C GLU A 71 -17.64 12.33 -10.93
N SER A 72 -18.90 12.69 -11.22
CA SER A 72 -19.27 13.35 -12.47
C SER A 72 -18.65 14.75 -12.57
N ALA A 73 -18.64 15.51 -11.47
CA ALA A 73 -18.05 16.84 -11.40
C ALA A 73 -16.54 16.80 -11.62
N ILE A 74 -15.82 15.88 -10.96
CA ILE A 74 -14.37 15.68 -11.14
C ILE A 74 -14.05 15.29 -12.59
N ASN A 75 -14.77 14.32 -13.14
CA ASN A 75 -14.59 13.88 -14.53
C ASN A 75 -14.87 15.02 -15.52
N PHE A 76 -15.93 15.78 -15.29
CA PHE A 76 -16.27 16.93 -16.11
C PHE A 76 -15.19 18.01 -16.06
N TYR A 77 -14.70 18.30 -14.84
CA TYR A 77 -13.63 19.25 -14.63
C TYR A 77 -12.37 18.85 -15.39
N MET A 78 -11.86 17.64 -15.18
CA MET A 78 -10.63 17.18 -15.83
C MET A 78 -10.74 17.12 -17.36
N LYS A 79 -11.90 16.72 -17.89
CA LYS A 79 -12.06 16.48 -19.34
C LYS A 79 -12.40 17.74 -20.14
N TYR A 80 -13.23 18.63 -19.59
CA TYR A 80 -13.86 19.67 -20.41
C TYR A 80 -13.53 21.08 -19.98
N ILE A 81 -13.39 21.34 -18.68
CA ILE A 81 -13.11 22.70 -18.22
C ILE A 81 -11.83 23.25 -18.88
N PRO A 82 -10.67 22.53 -18.89
CA PRO A 82 -9.45 22.94 -19.62
C PRO A 82 -9.64 23.34 -21.08
N ILE A 83 -10.63 22.76 -21.76
CA ILE A 83 -10.89 22.99 -23.19
C ILE A 83 -11.82 24.19 -23.41
N LEU A 84 -12.64 24.51 -22.41
CA LEU A 84 -13.72 25.49 -22.49
C LEU A 84 -13.35 26.87 -21.94
N CYS A 85 -12.37 26.97 -21.04
CA CYS A 85 -11.91 28.24 -20.48
C CYS A 85 -10.39 28.43 -20.65
N GLU A 86 -9.95 29.65 -20.97
CA GLU A 86 -8.54 30.04 -20.88
C GLU A 86 -8.23 30.52 -19.46
N GLY A 87 -7.04 30.19 -18.92
CA GLY A 87 -6.60 30.64 -17.58
C GLY A 87 -7.13 29.84 -16.38
N ILE A 88 -7.36 28.54 -16.56
CA ILE A 88 -7.92 27.67 -15.53
C ILE A 88 -6.89 27.33 -14.46
N ARG A 89 -7.36 27.38 -13.20
CA ARG A 89 -6.60 26.85 -12.06
C ARG A 89 -6.44 25.34 -12.22
N PRO A 90 -5.22 24.79 -12.16
CA PRO A 90 -5.04 23.34 -12.19
C PRO A 90 -5.81 22.69 -11.04
N LEU A 91 -6.20 21.43 -11.22
CA LEU A 91 -7.03 20.70 -10.26
C LEU A 91 -6.41 20.69 -8.84
N GLU A 92 -5.09 20.68 -8.76
CA GLU A 92 -4.31 20.74 -7.51
C GLU A 92 -4.45 22.05 -6.73
N GLU A 93 -4.81 23.17 -7.38
CA GLU A 93 -5.12 24.44 -6.70
C GLU A 93 -6.53 24.45 -6.09
N ILE A 94 -7.40 23.56 -6.55
CA ILE A 94 -8.78 23.43 -6.05
C ILE A 94 -8.83 22.42 -4.91
N LEU A 95 -8.11 21.32 -5.08
CA LEU A 95 -8.12 20.19 -4.15
C LEU A 95 -7.05 20.38 -3.07
N GLY A 96 -7.46 21.06 -2.00
CA GLY A 96 -6.75 21.06 -0.72
C GLY A 96 -7.09 19.84 0.13
N TYR A 97 -6.46 19.75 1.31
CA TYR A 97 -6.67 18.69 2.29
C TYR A 97 -8.16 18.44 2.60
N ASP A 98 -8.91 19.47 3.00
CA ASP A 98 -10.33 19.34 3.37
C ASP A 98 -11.18 18.75 2.23
N SER A 99 -10.84 19.09 0.98
CA SER A 99 -11.54 18.59 -0.20
C SER A 99 -11.24 17.11 -0.42
N LEU A 100 -9.98 16.69 -0.25
CA LEU A 100 -9.58 15.29 -0.36
C LEU A 100 -10.22 14.43 0.74
N VAL A 101 -10.26 14.92 1.98
CA VAL A 101 -10.96 14.25 3.08
C VAL A 101 -12.46 14.11 2.78
N CYS A 102 -13.09 15.16 2.25
CA CYS A 102 -14.50 15.12 1.86
C CYS A 102 -14.77 14.07 0.78
N LEU A 103 -13.91 14.00 -0.24
CA LEU A 103 -14.01 13.00 -1.31
C LEU A 103 -13.78 11.58 -0.79
N LEU A 104 -12.80 11.39 0.08
CA LEU A 104 -12.49 10.11 0.71
C LEU A 104 -13.68 9.61 1.55
N ARG A 105 -14.25 10.48 2.40
CA ARG A 105 -15.45 10.18 3.21
C ARG A 105 -16.68 9.86 2.36
N SER A 106 -16.76 10.44 1.16
CA SER A 106 -17.82 10.16 0.20
C SER A 106 -17.58 8.87 -0.61
N GLY A 107 -16.46 8.18 -0.38
CA GLY A 107 -16.07 6.95 -1.06
C GLY A 107 -15.69 7.14 -2.53
N VAL A 108 -15.31 8.34 -2.94
CA VAL A 108 -14.83 8.65 -4.30
C VAL A 108 -13.39 8.15 -4.44
N SER A 109 -13.07 7.41 -5.50
CA SER A 109 -11.67 7.03 -5.78
C SER A 109 -10.85 8.28 -6.11
N LEU A 110 -9.70 8.41 -5.45
CA LEU A 110 -8.78 9.53 -5.63
C LEU A 110 -7.63 9.22 -6.61
N ASP A 111 -7.53 7.98 -7.12
CA ASP A 111 -6.36 7.52 -7.89
C ASP A 111 -6.11 8.38 -9.13
N VAL A 112 -7.16 8.63 -9.92
CA VAL A 112 -7.08 9.45 -11.15
C VAL A 112 -6.79 10.91 -10.82
N THR A 113 -7.33 11.39 -9.71
CA THR A 113 -7.21 12.77 -9.24
C THR A 113 -5.78 13.07 -8.77
N LEU A 114 -5.23 12.22 -7.90
CA LEU A 114 -3.86 12.33 -7.38
C LEU A 114 -2.81 12.07 -8.47
N ALA A 115 -3.16 11.27 -9.49
CA ALA A 115 -2.32 11.12 -10.67
C ALA A 115 -2.11 12.43 -11.46
N GLN A 116 -2.96 13.46 -11.28
CA GLN A 116 -2.77 14.78 -11.90
C GLN A 116 -1.92 15.74 -11.06
N PHE A 117 -1.65 15.44 -9.79
CA PHE A 117 -0.92 16.36 -8.92
C PHE A 117 0.56 16.42 -9.26
N SER A 118 1.14 17.62 -9.14
CA SER A 118 2.58 17.83 -9.14
C SER A 118 3.25 17.13 -7.95
N VAL A 119 4.55 16.86 -8.07
CA VAL A 119 5.32 16.21 -7.00
C VAL A 119 5.36 17.12 -5.77
N GLU A 120 5.47 18.43 -5.99
CA GLU A 120 5.47 19.47 -4.99
C GLU A 120 4.16 19.46 -4.17
N LYS A 121 3.01 19.34 -4.85
CA LYS A 121 1.72 19.26 -4.15
C LYS A 121 1.58 17.98 -3.34
N VAL A 122 2.01 16.84 -3.89
CA VAL A 122 1.99 15.56 -3.17
C VAL A 122 2.85 15.66 -1.90
N MET A 123 4.03 16.26 -2.00
CA MET A 123 4.93 16.46 -0.86
C MET A 123 4.38 17.43 0.18
N GLU A 124 3.73 18.53 -0.24
CA GLU A 124 3.04 19.46 0.65
C GLU A 124 1.96 18.74 1.47
N LEU A 125 1.11 17.95 0.81
CA LEU A 125 0.04 17.18 1.46
C LEU A 125 0.60 16.07 2.35
N LEU A 126 1.65 15.36 1.91
CA LEU A 126 2.29 14.32 2.71
C LEU A 126 2.86 14.90 4.01
N ARG A 127 3.54 16.05 3.94
CA ARG A 127 4.03 16.77 5.12
C ARG A 127 2.90 17.16 6.05
N PHE A 128 1.86 17.81 5.52
CA PHE A 128 0.69 18.21 6.29
C PHE A 128 0.05 17.02 7.01
N CYS A 129 -0.31 15.98 6.27
CA CYS A 129 -0.94 14.77 6.82
C CYS A 129 -0.03 14.05 7.81
N SER A 130 1.30 14.05 7.63
CA SER A 130 2.21 13.37 8.57
C SER A 130 2.31 14.06 9.93
N THR A 131 2.01 15.36 10.00
CA THR A 131 2.11 16.17 11.22
C THR A 131 0.76 16.44 11.88
N ASP A 132 -0.33 16.37 11.13
CA ASP A 132 -1.67 16.62 11.65
C ASP A 132 -2.19 15.41 12.45
N VAL A 133 -2.20 15.56 13.76
CA VAL A 133 -2.66 14.52 14.69
C VAL A 133 -4.19 14.54 14.83
N GLU A 134 -4.87 15.54 14.27
CA GLU A 134 -6.33 15.54 14.15
C GLU A 134 -6.73 14.65 12.96
N HIS A 135 -7.82 13.87 13.07
CA HIS A 135 -8.32 13.00 11.97
C HIS A 135 -7.32 11.92 11.51
N GLN A 136 -6.71 11.26 12.49
CA GLN A 136 -5.68 10.24 12.34
C GLN A 136 -5.97 9.15 11.27
N GLN A 137 -7.19 8.59 11.21
CA GLN A 137 -7.50 7.54 10.23
C GLN A 137 -7.58 8.11 8.80
N GLU A 138 -8.20 9.28 8.62
CA GLU A 138 -8.27 9.93 7.30
C GLU A 138 -6.89 10.32 6.79
N ASN A 139 -6.02 10.82 7.67
CA ASN A 139 -4.64 11.15 7.33
C ASN A 139 -3.87 9.93 6.86
N LEU A 140 -3.97 8.81 7.58
CA LEU A 140 -3.28 7.58 7.18
C LEU A 140 -3.78 7.03 5.83
N ASN A 141 -5.09 7.07 5.60
CA ASN A 141 -5.69 6.67 4.33
C ASN A 141 -5.19 7.57 3.17
N LEU A 142 -5.13 8.89 3.38
CA LEU A 142 -4.62 9.83 2.38
C LEU A 142 -3.12 9.61 2.13
N ILE A 143 -2.32 9.45 3.17
CA ILE A 143 -0.87 9.16 3.05
C ILE A 143 -0.66 7.92 2.18
N THR A 144 -1.41 6.84 2.44
CA THR A 144 -1.33 5.61 1.66
C THR A 144 -1.59 5.82 0.17
N LEU A 145 -2.49 6.73 -0.19
CA LEU A 145 -2.80 7.08 -1.58
C LEU A 145 -1.76 8.05 -2.19
N LEU A 146 -1.10 8.87 -1.37
CA LEU A 146 -0.08 9.82 -1.81
C LEU A 146 1.27 9.14 -2.08
N ILE A 147 1.58 8.04 -1.38
CA ILE A 147 2.78 7.23 -1.63
C ILE A 147 2.67 6.57 -3.02
N SER A 148 3.41 7.14 -3.98
CA SER A 148 3.41 6.72 -5.38
C SER A 148 4.79 6.87 -5.99
N SER A 149 4.99 6.28 -7.18
CA SER A 149 6.27 6.32 -7.90
C SER A 149 6.77 7.72 -8.23
N LYS A 150 5.89 8.74 -8.22
CA LYS A 150 6.24 10.15 -8.36
C LYS A 150 7.22 10.63 -7.29
N LEU A 151 7.15 10.07 -6.08
CA LEU A 151 8.00 10.44 -4.96
C LEU A 151 9.46 9.99 -5.15
N LYS A 152 9.76 9.09 -6.09
CA LYS A 152 11.15 8.70 -6.40
C LYS A 152 12.03 9.89 -6.81
N VAL A 153 11.44 10.92 -7.42
CA VAL A 153 12.18 12.11 -7.88
C VAL A 153 12.65 12.98 -6.71
N VAL A 154 11.95 12.92 -5.58
CA VAL A 154 12.16 13.73 -4.38
C VAL A 154 12.38 12.83 -3.15
N ALA A 155 13.03 11.68 -3.36
CA ALA A 155 13.12 10.61 -2.38
C ALA A 155 13.73 11.10 -1.04
N GLY A 156 14.82 11.86 -1.10
CA GLY A 156 15.45 12.50 0.06
C GLY A 156 14.48 13.32 0.93
N ASP A 157 13.57 14.08 0.30
CA ASP A 157 12.62 14.93 1.02
C ASP A 157 11.42 14.16 1.60
N ALA A 158 11.15 12.95 1.10
CA ALA A 158 10.05 12.10 1.52
C ALA A 158 10.34 11.33 2.82
N LEU A 159 11.61 11.14 3.17
CA LEU A 159 12.00 10.32 4.33
C LEU A 159 11.49 10.90 5.67
N ALA A 160 11.63 12.21 5.88
CA ALA A 160 11.19 12.84 7.13
C ALA A 160 9.67 12.74 7.36
N PRO A 161 8.80 13.09 6.38
CA PRO A 161 7.35 12.86 6.50
C PRO A 161 6.95 11.40 6.72
N LEU A 162 7.66 10.46 6.08
CA LEU A 162 7.44 9.03 6.28
C LEU A 162 7.77 8.62 7.72
N ALA A 163 8.90 9.07 8.26
CA ALA A 163 9.28 8.80 9.64
C ALA A 163 8.24 9.36 10.63
N SER A 164 7.82 10.61 10.45
CA SER A 164 6.75 11.21 11.26
C SER A 164 5.44 10.44 11.16
N THR A 165 5.13 9.84 10.01
CA THR A 165 3.94 8.98 9.87
C THR A 165 4.07 7.71 10.70
N PHE A 166 5.19 6.99 10.65
CA PHE A 166 5.34 5.80 11.48
C PHE A 166 5.33 6.12 12.98
N GLU A 167 5.88 7.26 13.39
CA GLU A 167 5.89 7.70 14.79
C GLU A 167 4.50 8.13 15.29
N ASN A 168 3.85 9.04 14.58
CA ASN A 168 2.60 9.66 15.03
C ASN A 168 1.41 8.71 14.95
N TYR A 169 1.47 7.71 14.06
CA TYR A 169 0.34 6.83 13.78
C TYR A 169 0.49 5.44 14.42
N MET A 170 1.60 5.16 15.11
CA MET A 170 1.91 3.84 15.66
C MET A 170 0.83 3.27 16.59
N GLN A 171 0.07 4.14 17.26
CA GLN A 171 -0.95 3.76 18.25
C GLN A 171 -2.37 3.66 17.68
N ILE A 172 -2.55 3.89 16.37
CA ILE A 172 -3.88 3.93 15.77
C ILE A 172 -4.31 2.53 15.33
N GLY A 173 -5.47 2.10 15.83
CA GLY A 173 -6.12 0.86 15.43
C GLY A 173 -5.24 -0.38 15.64
N ASP A 174 -5.44 -1.38 14.78
CA ASP A 174 -4.70 -2.64 14.83
C ASP A 174 -3.32 -2.55 14.14
N GLY A 175 -2.84 -1.36 13.77
CA GLY A 175 -1.55 -1.15 13.07
C GLY A 175 -1.45 -1.76 11.66
N LYS A 176 -2.52 -2.36 11.13
CA LYS A 176 -2.57 -3.06 9.83
C LYS A 176 -2.30 -2.12 8.66
N ASP A 177 -2.93 -0.95 8.66
CA ASP A 177 -2.77 0.06 7.62
C ASP A 177 -1.32 0.56 7.54
N LEU A 178 -0.63 0.70 8.68
CA LEU A 178 0.79 1.05 8.71
C LEU A 178 1.69 -0.07 8.18
N LEU A 179 1.36 -1.34 8.43
CA LEU A 179 2.10 -2.46 7.84
C LEU A 179 1.94 -2.49 6.31
N LEU A 180 0.73 -2.23 5.80
CA LEU A 180 0.49 -2.09 4.36
C LEU A 180 1.24 -0.88 3.78
N LEU A 181 1.25 0.25 4.49
CA LEU A 181 2.04 1.41 4.12
C LEU A 181 3.53 1.07 4.06
N ALA A 182 4.09 0.39 5.06
CA ALA A 182 5.49 -0.03 5.07
C ALA A 182 5.84 -0.91 3.86
N ALA A 183 4.98 -1.87 3.51
CA ALA A 183 5.18 -2.69 2.31
C ALA A 183 5.20 -1.84 1.03
N ASN A 184 4.26 -0.91 0.89
CA ASN A 184 4.18 -0.04 -0.28
C ASN A 184 5.37 0.93 -0.36
N VAL A 185 5.83 1.47 0.77
CA VAL A 185 6.99 2.36 0.84
C VAL A 185 8.26 1.62 0.40
N LEU A 186 8.46 0.36 0.84
CA LEU A 186 9.58 -0.47 0.40
C LEU A 186 9.57 -0.68 -1.13
N GLU A 187 8.40 -0.96 -1.71
CA GLU A 187 8.25 -1.12 -3.16
C GLU A 187 8.52 0.19 -3.93
N ILE A 188 7.96 1.30 -3.44
CA ILE A 188 8.06 2.61 -4.10
C ILE A 188 9.46 3.20 -3.98
N PHE A 189 10.18 3.04 -2.87
CA PHE A 189 11.51 3.62 -2.71
C PHE A 189 12.65 2.65 -3.00
N ALA A 190 12.33 1.45 -3.48
CA ALA A 190 13.34 0.56 -4.02
C ALA A 190 14.11 1.20 -5.18
N HIS A 191 15.41 0.96 -5.16
CA HIS A 191 16.44 1.43 -6.09
C HIS A 191 16.57 2.96 -6.11
N THR A 192 16.28 3.60 -4.98
CA THR A 192 16.59 5.02 -4.74
C THR A 192 17.80 5.15 -3.82
N ASP A 193 18.33 6.36 -3.71
CA ASP A 193 19.44 6.72 -2.82
C ASP A 193 19.09 6.53 -1.33
N ILE A 194 17.81 6.68 -0.97
CA ILE A 194 17.29 6.47 0.39
C ILE A 194 16.83 5.03 0.68
N GLU A 195 17.00 4.07 -0.26
CA GLU A 195 16.47 2.69 -0.11
C GLU A 195 16.85 2.10 1.25
N ARG A 196 18.09 2.32 1.70
CA ARG A 196 18.58 1.82 2.97
C ARG A 196 17.88 2.46 4.17
N ASP A 197 17.74 3.78 4.18
CA ASP A 197 17.08 4.50 5.27
C ASP A 197 15.59 4.11 5.38
N VAL A 198 14.95 3.84 4.23
CA VAL A 198 13.59 3.34 4.17
C VAL A 198 13.48 1.93 4.74
N VAL A 199 14.39 1.02 4.38
CA VAL A 199 14.44 -0.33 4.97
C VAL A 199 14.60 -0.24 6.49
N ASP A 200 15.49 0.62 6.95
CA ASP A 200 15.77 0.83 8.38
C ASP A 200 14.54 1.33 9.12
N LEU A 201 13.84 2.31 8.55
CA LEU A 201 12.61 2.85 9.09
C LEU A 201 11.52 1.78 9.19
N CYS A 202 11.26 1.05 8.10
CA CYS A 202 10.23 0.01 8.05
C CYS A 202 10.53 -1.15 9.00
N PHE A 203 11.79 -1.57 9.13
CA PHE A 203 12.18 -2.65 10.03
C PHE A 203 12.25 -2.22 11.50
N SER A 204 12.62 -0.97 11.77
CA SER A 204 12.53 -0.39 13.12
C SER A 204 11.07 -0.36 13.57
N PHE A 205 10.16 0.11 12.70
CA PHE A 205 8.72 0.02 12.95
C PHE A 205 8.27 -1.43 13.18
N LEU A 206 8.61 -2.35 12.28
CA LEU A 206 8.21 -3.76 12.41
C LEU A 206 8.74 -4.41 13.70
N SER A 207 9.91 -4.01 14.17
CA SER A 207 10.54 -4.56 15.38
C SER A 207 9.76 -4.29 16.66
N VAL A 208 9.01 -3.18 16.71
CA VAL A 208 8.21 -2.79 17.89
C VAL A 208 6.75 -3.23 17.77
N GLN A 209 6.35 -3.80 16.63
CA GLN A 209 4.99 -4.26 16.42
C GLN A 209 4.79 -5.67 17.04
N PRO A 210 3.81 -5.87 17.94
CA PRO A 210 3.48 -7.21 18.41
C PRO A 210 2.98 -8.08 17.25
N LEU A 211 3.28 -9.37 17.25
CA LEU A 211 2.76 -10.32 16.26
C LEU A 211 2.00 -11.44 16.98
N PRO A 212 0.69 -11.24 17.27
CA PRO A 212 -0.11 -12.27 17.89
C PRO A 212 -0.35 -13.44 16.91
N GLY A 213 -0.09 -14.66 17.36
CA GLY A 213 -0.22 -15.88 16.54
C GLY A 213 -1.65 -16.30 16.18
N ALA A 214 -2.66 -15.49 16.50
CA ALA A 214 -4.07 -15.73 16.21
C ALA A 214 -4.70 -14.68 15.28
N ASP A 215 -3.95 -13.65 14.86
CA ASP A 215 -4.44 -12.57 13.99
C ASP A 215 -4.01 -12.81 12.54
N PHE A 216 -4.92 -13.37 11.75
CA PHE A 216 -4.69 -13.68 10.33
C PHE A 216 -4.19 -12.46 9.54
N GLU A 217 -4.93 -11.35 9.59
CA GLU A 217 -4.64 -10.16 8.79
C GLU A 217 -3.31 -9.53 9.16
N ARG A 218 -2.97 -9.53 10.45
CA ARG A 218 -1.69 -8.99 10.90
C ARG A 218 -0.52 -9.86 10.46
N ILE A 219 -0.62 -11.19 10.58
CA ILE A 219 0.40 -12.11 10.06
C ILE A 219 0.60 -11.92 8.56
N ARG A 220 -0.51 -11.83 7.81
CA ARG A 220 -0.51 -11.59 6.36
C ARG A 220 0.16 -10.26 6.00
N CYS A 221 -0.13 -9.19 6.72
CA CYS A 221 0.49 -7.89 6.49
C CYS A 221 2.00 -7.92 6.77
N VAL A 222 2.45 -8.58 7.84
CA VAL A 222 3.90 -8.75 8.09
C VAL A 222 4.56 -9.59 6.99
N GLN A 223 3.92 -10.67 6.53
CA GLN A 223 4.40 -11.43 5.38
C GLN A 223 4.60 -10.55 4.16
N ARG A 224 3.66 -9.64 3.88
CA ARG A 224 3.75 -8.69 2.76
C ARG A 224 4.91 -7.70 2.91
N VAL A 225 5.18 -7.18 4.11
CA VAL A 225 6.34 -6.31 4.39
C VAL A 225 7.64 -7.05 4.10
N LEU A 226 7.78 -8.28 4.60
CA LEU A 226 8.96 -9.11 4.37
C LEU A 226 9.13 -9.46 2.89
N ASP A 227 8.04 -9.81 2.19
CA ASP A 227 8.06 -10.12 0.76
C ASP A 227 8.50 -8.91 -0.07
N SER A 228 7.99 -7.71 0.28
CA SER A 228 8.38 -6.45 -0.37
C SER A 228 9.86 -6.14 -0.16
N ALA A 229 10.38 -6.35 1.06
CA ALA A 229 11.80 -6.20 1.34
C ALA A 229 12.67 -7.17 0.53
N ILE A 230 12.28 -8.44 0.42
CA ILE A 230 13.03 -9.46 -0.33
C ILE A 230 13.00 -9.18 -1.84
N ARG A 231 11.85 -8.78 -2.39
CA ARG A 231 11.72 -8.59 -3.84
C ARG A 231 12.35 -7.29 -4.31
N TYR A 232 12.14 -6.21 -3.56
CA TYR A 232 12.45 -4.86 -4.04
C TYR A 232 13.70 -4.27 -3.39
N ALA A 233 13.97 -4.56 -2.10
CA ALA A 233 15.04 -3.92 -1.33
C ALA A 233 16.09 -4.90 -0.77
N HIS A 234 16.25 -6.07 -1.39
CA HIS A 234 17.19 -7.11 -0.93
C HIS A 234 18.66 -6.67 -0.77
N PRO A 235 19.22 -5.74 -1.58
CA PRO A 235 20.61 -5.29 -1.38
C PRO A 235 20.77 -4.45 -0.10
N SER A 236 19.71 -3.76 0.33
CA SER A 236 19.71 -2.90 1.50
C SER A 236 19.46 -3.63 2.82
N VAL A 237 18.97 -4.88 2.77
CA VAL A 237 18.90 -5.76 3.94
C VAL A 237 20.29 -6.32 4.25
N ASN A 238 21.13 -5.53 4.94
CA ASN A 238 22.49 -5.94 5.35
C ASN A 238 22.68 -5.84 6.88
N ASN A 239 23.83 -6.30 7.40
CA ASN A 239 24.26 -6.19 8.81
C ASN A 239 23.15 -6.20 9.89
N ASP A 240 22.75 -5.04 10.41
CA ASP A 240 21.81 -4.91 11.53
C ASP A 240 20.37 -5.18 11.08
N GLN A 241 19.99 -4.67 9.90
CA GLN A 241 18.72 -4.92 9.23
C GLN A 241 18.52 -6.41 8.98
N CYS A 242 19.62 -7.13 8.70
CA CYS A 242 19.63 -8.55 8.48
C CYS A 242 19.26 -9.35 9.75
N ALA A 243 19.70 -8.92 10.93
CA ALA A 243 19.31 -9.55 12.19
C ALA A 243 17.83 -9.32 12.49
N VAL A 244 17.35 -8.08 12.31
CA VAL A 244 15.92 -7.75 12.46
C VAL A 244 15.08 -8.55 11.47
N PHE A 245 15.48 -8.61 10.21
CA PHE A 245 14.82 -9.41 9.17
C PHE A 245 14.72 -10.89 9.56
N VAL A 246 15.82 -11.51 9.99
CA VAL A 246 15.84 -12.91 10.45
C VAL A 246 14.86 -13.11 11.59
N GLN A 247 14.90 -12.24 12.60
CA GLN A 247 14.03 -12.33 13.76
C GLN A 247 12.56 -12.21 13.36
N GLN A 248 12.22 -11.27 12.48
CA GLN A 248 10.84 -11.07 12.03
C GLN A 248 10.36 -12.24 11.17
N LEU A 249 11.20 -12.79 10.30
CA LEU A 249 10.86 -13.98 9.53
C LEU A 249 10.58 -15.17 10.47
N ILE A 250 11.44 -15.40 11.47
CA ILE A 250 11.23 -16.44 12.49
C ILE A 250 9.91 -16.21 13.25
N ASN A 251 9.62 -14.98 13.65
CA ASN A 251 8.38 -14.62 14.33
C ASN A 251 7.15 -14.95 13.48
N VAL A 252 7.18 -14.65 12.18
CA VAL A 252 6.09 -15.00 11.26
C VAL A 252 5.92 -16.51 11.13
N PHE A 253 7.01 -17.28 10.98
CA PHE A 253 6.94 -18.74 10.96
C PHE A 253 6.30 -19.28 12.25
N ASN A 254 6.69 -18.76 13.40
CA ASN A 254 6.12 -19.16 14.69
C ASN A 254 4.65 -18.73 14.85
N ALA A 255 4.27 -17.56 14.33
CA ALA A 255 2.91 -17.07 14.36
C ALA A 255 1.98 -17.93 13.49
N VAL A 256 2.40 -18.26 12.26
CA VAL A 256 1.66 -19.19 11.39
C VAL A 256 1.59 -20.58 12.01
N ARG A 257 2.68 -21.06 12.61
CA ARG A 257 2.69 -22.33 13.35
C ARG A 257 1.65 -22.35 14.46
N HIS A 258 1.62 -21.29 15.27
CA HIS A 258 0.63 -21.13 16.33
C HIS A 258 -0.78 -21.12 15.75
N PHE A 259 -1.01 -20.35 14.68
CA PHE A 259 -2.29 -20.27 13.99
C PHE A 259 -2.80 -21.64 13.53
N ILE A 260 -1.92 -22.49 13.00
CA ILE A 260 -2.22 -23.88 12.58
C ILE A 260 -2.52 -24.76 13.79
N ILE A 261 -1.62 -24.80 14.79
CA ILE A 261 -1.74 -25.70 15.96
C ILE A 261 -3.04 -25.44 16.73
N HIS A 262 -3.38 -24.16 16.89
CA HIS A 262 -4.51 -23.74 17.70
C HIS A 262 -5.79 -23.54 16.88
N HIS A 263 -5.79 -23.86 15.59
CA HIS A 263 -6.93 -23.71 14.69
C HIS A 263 -7.57 -22.31 14.80
N CYS A 264 -6.75 -21.26 14.75
CA CYS A 264 -7.19 -19.89 15.03
C CYS A 264 -8.09 -19.28 13.95
N GLY A 265 -8.20 -19.90 12.77
CA GLY A 265 -9.04 -19.42 11.67
C GLY A 265 -9.52 -20.55 10.75
N THR A 266 -9.98 -20.15 9.58
CA THR A 266 -10.52 -21.04 8.55
C THR A 266 -9.40 -21.82 7.83
N ALA A 267 -9.80 -22.86 7.09
CA ALA A 267 -8.87 -23.63 6.27
C ALA A 267 -8.25 -22.77 5.14
N GLU A 268 -9.03 -21.86 4.54
CA GLU A 268 -8.56 -20.95 3.48
C GLU A 268 -7.52 -19.96 4.01
N GLU A 269 -7.78 -19.34 5.17
CA GLU A 269 -6.81 -18.45 5.84
C GLU A 269 -5.52 -19.19 6.19
N THR A 270 -5.64 -20.44 6.64
CA THR A 270 -4.47 -21.28 6.95
C THR A 270 -3.65 -21.57 5.69
N GLU A 271 -4.31 -21.95 4.59
CA GLU A 271 -3.65 -22.21 3.30
C GLU A 271 -2.97 -20.95 2.76
N GLU A 272 -3.60 -19.78 2.87
CA GLU A 272 -3.03 -18.50 2.45
C GLU A 272 -1.75 -18.16 3.24
N LEU A 273 -1.77 -18.32 4.58
CA LEU A 273 -0.59 -18.07 5.41
C LEU A 273 0.56 -19.03 5.10
N VAL A 274 0.26 -20.32 4.88
CA VAL A 274 1.25 -21.33 4.49
C VAL A 274 1.81 -21.03 3.09
N HIS A 275 0.96 -20.63 2.15
CA HIS A 275 1.37 -20.20 0.82
C HIS A 275 2.28 -18.96 0.90
N GLY A 276 1.94 -17.99 1.75
CA GLY A 276 2.77 -16.81 2.03
C GLY A 276 4.17 -17.18 2.49
N LEU A 277 4.31 -18.11 3.45
CA LEU A 277 5.62 -18.61 3.89
C LEU A 277 6.40 -19.32 2.77
N ASN A 278 5.71 -20.12 1.96
CA ASN A 278 6.31 -20.79 0.81
C ASN A 278 6.78 -19.82 -0.27
N SER A 279 6.06 -18.71 -0.46
CA SER A 279 6.40 -17.63 -1.38
C SER A 279 7.61 -16.85 -0.87
N LEU A 280 7.63 -16.48 0.41
CA LEU A 280 8.78 -15.84 1.06
C LEU A 280 10.04 -16.70 0.93
N ALA A 281 9.95 -17.98 1.31
CA ALA A 281 11.08 -18.91 1.19
C ALA A 281 11.58 -19.00 -0.26
N HIS A 282 10.66 -19.02 -1.24
CA HIS A 282 11.03 -19.02 -2.65
C HIS A 282 11.71 -17.71 -3.08
N ALA A 283 11.19 -16.56 -2.69
CA ALA A 283 11.78 -15.26 -3.01
C ALA A 283 13.23 -15.17 -2.47
N ILE A 284 13.46 -15.64 -1.25
CA ILE A 284 14.82 -15.71 -0.67
C ILE A 284 15.73 -16.59 -1.53
N THR A 285 15.23 -17.71 -2.08
CA THR A 285 16.03 -18.56 -2.98
C THR A 285 16.47 -17.87 -4.27
N LEU A 286 15.65 -16.96 -4.81
CA LEU A 286 15.98 -16.18 -6.00
C LEU A 286 17.13 -15.19 -5.72
N HIS A 287 17.16 -14.64 -4.50
CA HIS A 287 18.17 -13.68 -4.04
C HIS A 287 19.25 -14.33 -3.15
N ARG A 288 19.60 -15.60 -3.42
CA ARG A 288 20.49 -16.41 -2.56
C ARG A 288 21.80 -15.73 -2.14
N ILE A 289 22.39 -14.91 -3.00
CA ILE A 289 23.69 -14.26 -2.76
C ILE A 289 23.64 -13.41 -1.48
N TYR A 290 22.50 -12.80 -1.19
CA TYR A 290 22.31 -11.92 -0.03
C TYR A 290 21.97 -12.71 1.24
N TYR A 291 21.26 -13.83 1.12
CA TYR A 291 20.67 -14.53 2.27
C TYR A 291 21.38 -15.83 2.68
N THR A 292 22.23 -16.42 1.84
CA THR A 292 22.90 -17.72 2.11
C THR A 292 23.53 -17.84 3.49
N ARG A 293 24.11 -16.75 4.02
CA ARG A 293 24.80 -16.72 5.32
C ARG A 293 23.87 -16.75 6.53
N ILE A 294 22.62 -16.32 6.38
CA ILE A 294 21.66 -16.18 7.50
C ILE A 294 20.58 -17.25 7.52
N VAL A 295 20.36 -17.91 6.37
CA VAL A 295 19.36 -18.95 6.21
C VAL A 295 19.59 -20.14 7.16
N GLY A 296 20.84 -20.48 7.46
CA GLY A 296 21.16 -21.52 8.43
C GLY A 296 20.55 -21.24 9.81
N ALA A 297 20.67 -20.00 10.28
CA ALA A 297 20.08 -19.56 11.54
C ALA A 297 18.55 -19.60 11.49
N MET A 298 17.95 -19.13 10.39
CA MET A 298 16.50 -19.18 10.18
C MET A 298 15.98 -20.62 10.27
N VAL A 299 16.54 -21.53 9.47
CA VAL A 299 16.14 -22.95 9.44
C VAL A 299 16.26 -23.57 10.83
N SER A 300 17.32 -23.26 11.57
CA SER A 300 17.51 -23.80 12.92
C SER A 300 16.40 -23.39 13.90
N ALA A 301 15.83 -22.20 13.73
CA ALA A 301 14.82 -21.64 14.63
C ALA A 301 13.39 -22.04 14.25
N VAL A 302 13.13 -22.33 12.97
CA VAL A 302 11.77 -22.61 12.48
C VAL A 302 11.50 -24.10 12.27
N ILE A 303 12.52 -24.95 12.36
CA ILE A 303 12.34 -26.38 12.13
C ILE A 303 11.56 -27.03 13.27
N TYR A 304 10.44 -27.68 12.94
CA TYR A 304 9.55 -28.27 13.93
C TYR A 304 8.84 -29.52 13.37
N PRO A 305 8.35 -30.45 14.22
CA PRO A 305 7.65 -31.69 13.81
C PRO A 305 6.29 -31.54 13.11
N GLN A 306 6.02 -30.43 12.41
CA GLN A 306 4.76 -30.23 11.66
C GLN A 306 4.99 -30.28 10.16
N ASN A 307 4.09 -30.99 9.46
CA ASN A 307 4.24 -31.28 8.04
C ASN A 307 3.92 -30.07 7.13
N ASP A 308 3.01 -29.20 7.55
CA ASP A 308 2.45 -28.15 6.66
C ASP A 308 3.49 -27.08 6.26
N LEU A 309 4.55 -26.92 7.05
CA LEU A 309 5.61 -25.94 6.81
C LEU A 309 6.90 -26.56 6.22
N GLU A 310 6.95 -27.89 6.04
CA GLU A 310 8.18 -28.60 5.62
C GLU A 310 8.75 -28.08 4.30
N PHE A 311 7.86 -27.73 3.36
CA PHE A 311 8.27 -27.28 2.04
C PHE A 311 8.97 -25.91 2.07
N ALA A 312 8.47 -24.98 2.88
CA ALA A 312 9.08 -23.66 3.07
C ALA A 312 10.47 -23.80 3.72
N VAL A 313 10.57 -24.62 4.78
CA VAL A 313 11.84 -24.90 5.48
C VAL A 313 12.86 -25.56 4.54
N TYR A 314 12.40 -26.46 3.67
CA TYR A 314 13.26 -27.09 2.68
C TYR A 314 13.83 -26.10 1.65
N LYS A 315 12.99 -25.21 1.10
CA LYS A 315 13.44 -24.18 0.16
C LYS A 315 14.51 -23.29 0.79
N LEU A 316 14.31 -22.87 2.04
CA LEU A 316 15.32 -22.13 2.79
C LEU A 316 16.61 -22.96 2.87
N HIS A 317 16.56 -24.19 3.36
CA HIS A 317 17.75 -25.02 3.46
C HIS A 317 18.49 -25.22 2.12
N ASP A 318 17.80 -25.30 0.98
CA ASP A 318 18.42 -25.54 -0.34
C ASP A 318 19.47 -24.47 -0.72
N ILE A 319 19.39 -23.28 -0.12
CA ILE A 319 20.37 -22.20 -0.30
C ILE A 319 21.33 -22.01 0.88
N SER A 320 21.26 -22.86 1.91
CA SER A 320 22.26 -22.85 2.99
C SER A 320 23.63 -23.26 2.45
N ASP A 321 24.68 -22.60 2.94
CA ASP A 321 26.03 -23.03 2.64
C ASP A 321 26.38 -24.36 3.31
N LYS A 322 27.44 -25.02 2.82
CA LYS A 322 27.88 -26.33 3.33
C LYS A 322 28.17 -26.30 4.84
N HIS A 323 28.66 -25.18 5.34
CA HIS A 323 28.98 -25.00 6.75
C HIS A 323 27.70 -24.99 7.60
N SER A 324 26.73 -24.15 7.25
CA SER A 324 25.43 -24.05 7.91
C SER A 324 24.66 -25.37 7.86
N ALA A 325 24.65 -26.06 6.71
CA ALA A 325 24.02 -27.37 6.58
C ALA A 325 24.68 -28.41 7.52
N SER A 326 26.01 -28.38 7.63
CA SER A 326 26.73 -29.26 8.56
C SER A 326 26.39 -28.94 10.02
N MET A 327 26.33 -27.66 10.38
CA MET A 327 25.96 -27.19 11.72
C MET A 327 24.53 -27.61 12.09
N LEU A 328 23.57 -27.49 11.17
CA LEU A 328 22.20 -27.94 11.37
C LEU A 328 22.12 -29.46 11.63
N ALA A 329 22.94 -30.25 10.92
CA ALA A 329 22.96 -31.70 11.11
C ALA A 329 23.51 -32.15 12.47
N THR A 330 24.37 -31.34 13.11
CA THR A 330 25.06 -31.72 14.36
C THR A 330 24.54 -31.02 15.60
N ASN A 331 24.12 -29.75 15.49
CA ASN A 331 23.92 -28.87 16.65
C ASN A 331 22.46 -28.59 16.98
N LEU A 332 21.50 -29.05 16.17
CA LEU A 332 20.08 -29.00 16.54
C LEU A 332 19.81 -29.90 17.76
N PRO A 333 18.85 -29.54 18.64
CA PRO A 333 18.44 -30.44 19.70
C PRO A 333 17.86 -31.76 19.13
N PRO A 334 17.83 -32.86 19.92
CA PRO A 334 17.63 -34.20 19.36
C PRO A 334 16.34 -34.39 18.56
N ALA A 335 15.23 -33.75 18.97
CA ALA A 335 13.94 -33.86 18.30
C ALA A 335 13.92 -33.14 16.94
N GLU A 336 14.42 -31.90 16.92
CA GLU A 336 14.56 -31.06 15.73
C GLU A 336 15.55 -31.67 14.75
N ARG A 337 16.64 -32.28 15.24
CA ARG A 337 17.62 -32.98 14.42
C ARG A 337 17.04 -34.20 13.74
N LEU A 338 16.17 -34.95 14.42
CA LEU A 338 15.45 -36.07 13.83
C LEU A 338 14.49 -35.58 12.74
N GLN A 339 13.76 -34.51 13.01
CA GLN A 339 12.85 -33.91 12.04
C GLN A 339 13.59 -33.34 10.83
N TYR A 340 14.69 -32.63 11.03
CA TYR A 340 15.64 -32.22 10.00
C TYR A 340 16.00 -33.41 9.10
N LYS A 341 16.52 -34.50 9.69
CA LYS A 341 16.86 -35.70 8.92
C LYS A 341 15.66 -36.25 8.13
N ARG A 342 14.45 -36.25 8.68
CA ARG A 342 13.22 -36.71 8.00
C ARG A 342 12.87 -35.84 6.80
N ILE A 343 12.69 -34.53 7.01
CA ILE A 343 12.33 -33.55 5.96
C ILE A 343 13.29 -33.67 4.78
N PHE A 344 14.60 -33.63 5.05
CA PHE A 344 15.62 -33.65 4.00
C PHE A 344 15.74 -35.00 3.31
N THR A 345 15.52 -36.11 4.02
CA THR A 345 15.53 -37.44 3.39
C THR A 345 14.30 -37.65 2.48
N SER A 346 13.12 -37.25 2.94
CA SER A 346 11.87 -37.38 2.20
C SER A 346 11.87 -36.52 0.94
N LEU A 347 12.27 -35.26 1.03
CA LEU A 347 12.29 -34.35 -0.12
C LEU A 347 13.42 -34.65 -1.10
N LYS A 348 14.58 -35.14 -0.62
CA LYS A 348 15.65 -35.64 -1.50
C LYS A 348 15.22 -36.88 -2.29
N LYS A 349 14.38 -37.76 -1.70
CA LYS A 349 13.77 -38.89 -2.42
C LYS A 349 12.74 -38.42 -3.44
N ALA A 350 11.92 -37.42 -3.11
CA ALA A 350 10.94 -36.84 -4.03
C ALA A 350 11.60 -36.18 -5.27
N ARG A 351 12.70 -35.42 -5.09
CA ARG A 351 13.45 -34.83 -6.21
C ARG A 351 14.03 -35.89 -7.17
N LYS A 352 14.39 -37.08 -6.68
CA LYS A 352 14.90 -38.18 -7.51
C LYS A 352 13.84 -38.87 -8.37
N LEU A 353 12.55 -38.66 -8.09
CA LEU A 353 11.43 -39.24 -8.85
C LEU A 353 10.95 -38.34 -9.99
N ILE A 354 11.46 -37.11 -10.08
CA ILE A 354 11.06 -36.08 -11.05
C ILE A 354 12.16 -35.87 -12.12
N VAL A 355 13.27 -36.60 -12.01
CA VAL A 355 14.35 -36.69 -13.02
C VAL A 355 14.31 -38.10 -13.59
#